data_AF-A0A6G1RYH1-F1
#
_entry.id   AF-A0A6G1RYH1-F1
#
_cell.length_a   1.000
_cell.length_b   1.000
_cell.length_c   1.000
_cell.angle_alpha   90.00
_cell.angle_beta   90.00
_cell.angle_gamma   90.00
#
_symmetry.space_group_name_H-M   'P 1'
#
loop_
_entity.id
_entity.type
_entity.pdbx_description
1 polymer ?
#
loop_
_entity_poly.entity_id
_entity_poly.type
_entity_poly.pdbx_seq_one_letter_code
_entity_poly.pdbx_strand_id
1 'polypeptide(L)'
;MEAESIALCHTPTPQTTVFQYRIWDVNQKSLYLRNDQLVAGHLQGTNAALEEKVFWVPNRAFELARLPVILGIQNGTRCLASPPASQPTLQLQDADIRELPRAGTASAAFTFYRSYKDGLWRFESAANPGWFLCTSARGHQPLGLSQHPDDTHLLDFYFQLC
;
A
#
# COMPACT_ATOMS: atom_id res chain seq x y z
N MET A 1 24.36 -47.60 -15.58
CA MET A 1 24.57 -46.26 -14.99
C MET A 1 24.24 -45.28 -16.10
N GLU A 2 22.99 -44.83 -16.17
CA GLU A 2 22.60 -43.70 -17.02
C GLU A 2 21.37 -43.07 -16.38
N ALA A 3 21.45 -41.76 -16.20
CA ALA A 3 20.65 -40.97 -15.27
C ALA A 3 19.28 -40.64 -15.85
N GLU A 4 18.25 -40.77 -15.02
CA GLU A 4 16.92 -40.25 -15.29
C GLU A 4 16.96 -38.71 -15.26
N SER A 5 16.72 -38.11 -16.42
CA SER A 5 16.46 -36.67 -16.56
C SER A 5 15.05 -36.38 -16.06
N ILE A 6 14.91 -35.96 -14.81
CA ILE A 6 13.64 -35.44 -14.27
C ILE A 6 13.43 -34.05 -14.88
N ALA A 7 12.56 -33.96 -15.88
CA ALA A 7 12.03 -32.69 -16.35
C ALA A 7 11.25 -32.03 -15.21
N LEU A 8 11.78 -30.96 -14.62
CA LEU A 8 10.99 -30.09 -13.76
C LEU A 8 9.90 -29.45 -14.61
N CYS A 9 8.66 -29.92 -14.44
CA CYS A 9 7.48 -29.22 -14.92
C CYS A 9 7.43 -27.84 -14.25
N HIS A 10 7.91 -26.80 -14.94
CA HIS A 10 7.64 -25.42 -14.55
C HIS A 10 6.16 -25.16 -14.79
N THR A 11 5.35 -25.39 -13.75
CA THR A 11 3.99 -24.84 -13.72
C THR A 11 4.11 -23.31 -13.82
N PRO A 12 3.40 -22.65 -14.75
CA PRO A 12 3.39 -21.20 -14.81
C PRO A 12 2.87 -20.70 -13.46
N THR A 13 3.70 -19.97 -12.71
CA THR A 13 3.25 -19.27 -11.52
C THR A 13 2.07 -18.39 -11.92
N PRO A 14 0.90 -18.50 -11.25
CA PRO A 14 -0.24 -17.67 -11.60
C PRO A 14 0.18 -16.20 -11.53
N GLN A 15 -0.02 -15.47 -12.62
CA GLN A 15 0.33 -14.05 -12.70
C GLN A 15 -0.54 -13.28 -11.71
N THR A 16 0.09 -12.58 -10.77
CA THR A 16 -0.61 -11.69 -9.83
C THR A 16 -1.11 -10.47 -10.61
N THR A 17 -2.42 -10.34 -10.78
CA THR A 17 -3.02 -9.12 -11.35
C THR A 17 -2.72 -7.94 -10.44
N VAL A 18 -2.03 -6.94 -10.97
CA VAL A 18 -1.73 -5.68 -10.26
C VAL A 18 -2.72 -4.62 -10.73
N PHE A 19 -3.41 -3.99 -9.79
CA PHE A 19 -4.39 -2.95 -10.06
C PHE A 19 -3.75 -1.57 -9.91
N GLN A 20 -4.08 -0.62 -10.78
CA GLN A 20 -3.58 0.76 -10.74
C GLN A 20 -4.70 1.73 -10.35
N TYR A 21 -4.48 2.48 -9.28
CA TYR A 21 -5.50 3.32 -8.64
C TYR A 21 -4.94 4.72 -8.33
N ARG A 22 -5.85 5.66 -8.15
CA ARG A 22 -5.61 6.95 -7.49
C ARG A 22 -6.01 6.83 -6.03
N ILE A 23 -5.28 7.53 -5.16
CA ILE A 23 -5.62 7.70 -3.75
C ILE A 23 -5.42 9.16 -3.36
N TRP A 24 -6.39 9.73 -2.67
CA TRP A 24 -6.32 11.09 -2.12
C TRP A 24 -7.20 11.20 -0.88
N ASP A 25 -6.88 12.12 0.01
CA ASP A 25 -7.63 12.27 1.25
C ASP A 25 -8.92 13.10 1.08
N VAL A 26 -9.74 13.13 2.13
CA VAL A 26 -10.99 13.93 2.20
C VAL A 26 -10.79 15.43 1.94
N ASN A 27 -9.58 15.95 2.20
CA ASN A 27 -9.22 17.34 1.92
C ASN A 27 -8.68 17.53 0.50
N GLN A 28 -8.85 16.56 -0.40
CA GLN A 28 -8.38 16.65 -1.80
C GLN A 28 -6.85 16.77 -1.93
N LYS A 29 -6.09 16.21 -0.98
CA LYS A 29 -4.63 16.07 -1.13
C LYS A 29 -4.30 14.73 -1.78
N SER A 30 -3.72 14.80 -2.97
CA SER A 30 -3.18 13.65 -3.68
C SER A 30 -1.79 13.28 -3.16
N LEU A 31 -1.40 12.02 -3.34
CA LEU A 31 -0.05 11.57 -3.05
C LEU A 31 0.90 11.90 -4.21
N TYR A 32 2.12 12.30 -3.88
CA TYR A 32 3.23 12.45 -4.81
C TYR A 32 4.54 12.07 -4.13
N LEU A 33 5.54 11.68 -4.91
CA LEU A 33 6.85 11.31 -4.38
C LEU A 33 7.73 12.56 -4.20
N ARG A 34 8.33 12.72 -3.02
CA ARG A 34 9.33 13.77 -2.74
C ARG A 34 10.35 13.27 -1.73
N ASN A 35 11.64 13.42 -2.04
CA ASN A 35 12.75 12.99 -1.17
C ASN A 35 12.57 11.56 -0.65
N ASP A 36 12.17 10.66 -1.55
CA ASP A 36 11.98 9.24 -1.26
C ASP A 36 10.85 8.90 -0.28
N GLN A 37 9.94 9.84 -0.05
CA GLN A 37 8.73 9.66 0.75
C GLN A 37 7.49 9.97 -0.07
N LEU A 38 6.40 9.23 0.17
CA LEU A 38 5.08 9.63 -0.30
C LEU A 38 4.60 10.78 0.57
N VAL A 39 4.19 11.87 -0.08
CA VAL A 39 3.77 13.11 0.55
C VAL A 39 2.35 13.46 0.06
N ALA A 40 1.49 13.93 0.96
CA ALA A 40 0.16 14.39 0.61
C ALA A 40 0.14 15.91 0.38
N GLY A 41 -0.32 16.36 -0.79
CA GLY A 41 -0.43 17.78 -1.10
C GLY A 41 -1.54 18.08 -2.11
N HIS A 42 -1.95 19.34 -2.17
CA HIS A 42 -2.85 19.80 -3.23
C HIS A 42 -2.05 19.96 -4.52
N LEU A 43 -2.35 19.13 -5.51
CA LEU A 43 -1.71 19.16 -6.81
C LEU A 43 -2.64 19.86 -7.80
N GLN A 44 -2.19 20.97 -8.37
CA GLN A 44 -2.96 21.80 -9.30
C GLN A 44 -2.08 22.30 -10.45
N GLY A 45 -2.70 22.66 -11.57
CA GLY A 45 -1.99 23.14 -12.75
C GLY A 45 -0.92 22.14 -13.22
N THR A 46 0.30 22.63 -13.45
CA THR A 46 1.43 21.81 -13.90
C THR A 46 1.83 20.74 -12.87
N ASN A 47 1.56 20.97 -11.58
CA ASN A 47 1.91 20.02 -10.52
C ASN A 47 0.96 18.81 -10.48
N ALA A 48 -0.17 18.83 -11.19
CA ALA A 48 -1.09 17.69 -11.29
C ALA A 48 -0.39 16.45 -11.88
N ALA A 49 0.62 16.64 -12.74
CA ALA A 49 1.42 15.56 -13.32
C ALA A 49 2.31 14.84 -12.30
N LEU A 50 2.52 15.40 -11.11
CA LEU A 50 3.30 14.78 -10.04
C LEU A 50 2.51 13.73 -9.25
N GLU A 51 1.19 13.61 -9.47
CA GLU A 51 0.37 12.64 -8.75
C GLU A 51 0.88 11.22 -8.95
N GLU A 52 1.30 10.60 -7.86
CA GLU A 52 1.77 9.21 -7.87
C GLU A 52 0.57 8.28 -7.90
N LYS A 53 0.59 7.32 -8.83
CA LYS A 53 -0.43 6.26 -8.88
C LYS A 53 -0.05 5.16 -7.89
N VAL A 54 -1.05 4.64 -7.20
CA VAL A 54 -0.88 3.51 -6.28
C VAL A 54 -1.27 2.23 -6.97
N PHE A 55 -0.37 1.27 -6.92
CA PHE A 55 -0.56 -0.09 -7.38
C PHE A 55 -0.92 -0.97 -6.18
N TRP A 56 -1.83 -1.93 -6.38
CA TRP A 56 -2.18 -2.83 -5.29
C TRP A 56 -2.49 -4.24 -5.77
N VAL A 57 -2.30 -5.20 -4.86
CA VAL A 57 -2.67 -6.61 -5.04
C VAL A 57 -3.32 -7.13 -3.76
N PRO A 58 -4.25 -8.10 -3.83
CA PRO A 58 -4.73 -8.79 -2.64
C PRO A 58 -3.63 -9.69 -2.07
N ASN A 59 -3.50 -9.74 -0.74
CA ASN A 59 -2.60 -10.67 -0.08
C ASN A 59 -3.35 -11.86 0.53
N ARG A 60 -3.47 -12.93 -0.24
CA ARG A 60 -4.28 -14.11 0.11
C ARG A 60 -3.70 -14.97 1.25
N ALA A 61 -2.50 -14.65 1.74
CA ALA A 61 -1.92 -15.30 2.90
C ALA A 61 -2.57 -14.87 4.23
N PHE A 62 -3.37 -13.81 4.20
CA PHE A 62 -4.11 -13.28 5.35
C PHE A 62 -5.62 -13.49 5.14
N GLU A 63 -6.39 -13.31 6.22
CA GLU A 63 -7.84 -13.52 6.24
C GLU A 63 -8.55 -12.66 5.18
N LEU A 64 -9.04 -13.29 4.11
CA LEU A 64 -9.65 -12.61 2.97
C LEU A 64 -10.88 -11.77 3.34
N ALA A 65 -11.62 -12.18 4.37
CA ALA A 65 -12.78 -11.44 4.88
C ALA A 65 -12.41 -10.03 5.38
N ARG A 66 -11.15 -9.83 5.79
CA ARG A 66 -10.61 -8.52 6.21
C ARG A 66 -10.00 -7.71 5.07
N LEU A 67 -10.10 -8.19 3.83
CA LEU A 67 -9.64 -7.52 2.61
C LEU A 67 -8.15 -7.08 2.68
N PRO A 68 -7.21 -8.02 2.90
CA PRO A 68 -5.78 -7.72 2.95
C PRO A 68 -5.25 -7.32 1.58
N VAL A 69 -4.50 -6.23 1.53
CA VAL A 69 -3.87 -5.68 0.34
C VAL A 69 -2.41 -5.33 0.62
N ILE A 70 -1.59 -5.37 -0.43
CA ILE A 70 -0.28 -4.72 -0.45
C ILE A 70 -0.40 -3.51 -1.38
N LEU A 71 0.20 -2.40 -0.99
CA LEU A 71 0.18 -1.13 -1.72
C LEU A 71 1.62 -0.80 -2.16
N GLY A 72 1.77 -0.30 -3.37
CA GLY A 72 3.06 0.15 -3.89
C GLY A 72 2.92 1.26 -4.92
N ILE A 73 4.04 1.80 -5.36
CA ILE A 73 4.14 2.86 -6.36
C ILE A 73 5.09 2.45 -7.48
N GLN A 74 5.28 3.29 -8.50
CA GLN A 74 6.27 3.04 -9.56
C GLN A 74 6.12 1.63 -10.16
N ASN A 75 4.91 1.32 -10.66
CA ASN A 75 4.52 0.01 -11.20
C ASN A 75 4.68 -1.17 -10.22
N GLY A 76 4.64 -0.88 -8.91
CA GLY A 76 4.74 -1.86 -7.84
C GLY A 76 6.17 -2.31 -7.54
N THR A 77 7.18 -1.56 -7.97
CA THR A 77 8.60 -1.87 -7.67
C THR A 77 9.02 -1.41 -6.27
N ARG A 78 8.21 -0.53 -5.66
CA ARG A 78 8.41 -0.03 -4.29
C ARG A 78 7.11 -0.11 -3.53
N CYS A 79 7.13 -0.75 -2.36
CA CYS A 79 5.93 -1.04 -1.59
C CYS A 79 5.92 -0.33 -0.24
N LEU A 80 4.72 0.04 0.21
CA LEU A 80 4.49 0.55 1.54
C LEU A 80 4.72 -0.54 2.58
N ALA A 81 5.50 -0.21 3.60
CA ALA A 81 5.80 -1.09 4.71
C ALA A 81 5.56 -0.38 6.05
N SER A 82 5.03 -1.12 6.99
CA SER A 82 4.81 -0.79 8.39
C SER A 82 5.38 -1.95 9.22
N PRO A 83 6.70 -2.00 9.45
CA PRO A 83 7.30 -3.06 10.26
C PRO A 83 6.73 -3.07 11.70
N PRO A 84 6.64 -4.24 12.35
CA PRO A 84 6.17 -4.32 13.74
C PRO A 84 7.01 -3.44 14.67
N ALA A 85 6.37 -2.53 15.40
CA ALA A 85 7.03 -1.69 16.39
C ALA A 85 6.04 -1.16 17.44
N SER A 86 6.54 -0.73 18.60
CA SER A 86 5.71 -0.05 19.61
C SER A 86 5.17 1.29 19.12
N GLN A 87 5.97 2.00 18.33
CA GLN A 87 5.60 3.21 17.61
C GLN A 87 5.94 3.02 16.13
N PRO A 88 5.03 2.41 15.34
CA PRO A 88 5.29 2.08 13.96
C PRO A 88 5.39 3.33 13.09
N THR A 89 6.23 3.22 12.06
CA THR A 89 6.42 4.25 11.03
C THR A 89 6.08 3.65 9.68
N LEU A 90 5.63 4.50 8.76
CA LEU A 90 5.44 4.11 7.37
C LEU A 90 6.75 4.31 6.62
N GLN A 91 7.11 3.31 5.82
CA GLN A 91 8.32 3.31 5.00
C GLN A 91 7.95 2.93 3.57
N LEU A 92 8.72 3.44 2.62
CA LEU A 92 8.71 2.96 1.25
C LEU A 92 9.97 2.10 1.07
N GLN A 93 9.79 0.84 0.68
CA GLN A 93 10.90 -0.10 0.52
C GLN A 93 10.94 -0.65 -0.91
N ASP A 94 12.14 -0.90 -1.41
CA ASP A 94 12.36 -1.51 -2.72
C ASP A 94 11.99 -3.00 -2.67
N ALA A 95 10.73 -3.28 -2.99
CA ALA A 95 10.13 -4.61 -2.95
C ALA A 95 9.07 -4.72 -4.05
N ASP A 96 9.11 -5.81 -4.81
CA ASP A 96 8.13 -6.06 -5.88
C ASP A 96 6.80 -6.55 -5.30
N ILE A 97 5.75 -5.79 -5.58
CA ILE A 97 4.37 -6.08 -5.19
C ILE A 97 3.88 -7.45 -5.64
N ARG A 98 4.47 -8.01 -6.71
CA ARG A 98 4.10 -9.32 -7.28
C ARG A 98 4.69 -10.49 -6.49
N GLU A 99 5.82 -10.26 -5.81
CA GLU A 99 6.55 -11.26 -5.05
C GLU A 99 6.10 -11.32 -3.59
N LEU A 100 5.75 -10.18 -3.01
CA LEU A 100 5.34 -10.08 -1.60
C LEU A 100 4.20 -11.05 -1.20
N PRO A 101 3.12 -11.26 -1.98
CA PRO A 101 2.11 -12.27 -1.65
C PRO A 101 2.64 -13.70 -1.55
N ARG A 102 3.72 -14.03 -2.28
CA ARG A 102 4.34 -15.37 -2.28
C ARG A 102 5.13 -15.62 -1.00
N ALA A 103 5.56 -14.57 -0.30
CA ALA A 103 6.23 -14.66 0.99
C ALA A 103 5.28 -15.08 2.13
N GLY A 104 3.98 -15.26 1.85
CA GLY A 104 3.03 -15.74 2.85
C GLY A 104 2.89 -14.78 4.02
N THR A 105 2.78 -15.30 5.24
CA THR A 105 2.65 -14.49 6.46
C THR A 105 3.87 -13.62 6.77
N ALA A 106 5.05 -13.92 6.20
CA ALA A 106 6.24 -13.07 6.35
C ALA A 106 6.07 -11.67 5.71
N SER A 107 5.09 -11.51 4.83
CA SER A 107 4.73 -10.21 4.22
C SER A 107 3.84 -9.31 5.10
N ALA A 108 3.66 -9.64 6.39
CA ALA A 108 2.82 -8.88 7.32
C ALA A 108 3.17 -7.38 7.37
N ALA A 109 4.46 -7.04 7.35
CA ALA A 109 4.92 -5.65 7.36
C ALA A 109 4.45 -4.86 6.12
N PHE A 110 4.17 -5.50 5.00
CA PHE A 110 3.72 -4.87 3.77
C PHE A 110 2.21 -4.93 3.58
N THR A 111 1.49 -5.56 4.51
CA THR A 111 0.07 -5.86 4.35
C THR A 111 -0.78 -4.88 5.13
N PHE A 112 -1.82 -4.39 4.48
CA PHE A 112 -2.83 -3.52 5.07
C PHE A 112 -4.22 -4.14 4.87
N TYR A 113 -5.09 -4.04 5.87
CA TYR A 113 -6.51 -4.37 5.73
C TYR A 113 -7.26 -3.14 5.28
N ARG A 114 -7.92 -3.21 4.11
CA ARG A 114 -8.77 -2.11 3.67
C ARG A 114 -10.18 -2.27 4.22
N SER A 115 -10.75 -1.18 4.73
CA SER A 115 -12.16 -1.11 5.10
C SER A 115 -12.83 0.06 4.38
N TYR A 116 -14.14 -0.05 4.16
CA TYR A 116 -14.92 0.95 3.46
C TYR A 116 -16.10 1.38 4.34
N LYS A 117 -16.25 2.69 4.51
CA LYS A 117 -17.34 3.30 5.29
C LYS A 117 -17.68 4.66 4.69
N ASP A 118 -18.97 4.93 4.52
CA ASP A 118 -19.49 6.24 4.10
C ASP A 118 -18.83 6.85 2.85
N GLY A 119 -18.50 6.02 1.85
CA GLY A 119 -17.84 6.51 0.62
C GLY A 119 -16.32 6.49 0.64
N LEU A 120 -15.71 6.17 1.79
CA LEU A 120 -14.30 6.39 2.07
C LEU A 120 -13.61 5.10 2.49
N TRP A 121 -12.32 5.01 2.18
CA TRP A 121 -11.47 3.88 2.47
C TRP A 121 -10.48 4.19 3.59
N ARG A 122 -10.24 3.21 4.45
CA ARG A 122 -9.16 3.21 5.44
C ARG A 122 -8.28 1.99 5.26
N PHE A 123 -7.01 2.09 5.63
CA PHE A 123 -6.02 1.04 5.46
C PHE A 123 -5.30 0.80 6.79
N GLU A 124 -5.64 -0.28 7.48
CA GLU A 124 -5.05 -0.67 8.76
C GLU A 124 -3.81 -1.54 8.55
N SER A 125 -2.72 -1.28 9.24
CA SER A 125 -1.50 -2.10 9.19
C SER A 125 -1.72 -3.50 9.77
N ALA A 126 -1.48 -4.56 9.01
CA ALA A 126 -1.61 -5.93 9.49
C ALA A 126 -0.56 -6.28 10.56
N ALA A 127 0.66 -5.76 10.44
CA ALA A 127 1.74 -5.92 11.41
C ALA A 127 1.59 -5.06 12.67
N ASN A 128 0.72 -4.04 12.63
CA ASN A 128 0.52 -3.09 13.73
C ASN A 128 -0.98 -2.79 13.89
N PRO A 129 -1.77 -3.71 14.48
CA PRO A 129 -3.21 -3.54 14.63
C PRO A 129 -3.59 -2.21 15.31
N GLY A 130 -4.65 -1.59 14.83
CA GLY A 130 -5.11 -0.27 15.26
C GLY A 130 -4.36 0.92 14.65
N TRP A 131 -3.29 0.71 13.88
CA TRP A 131 -2.60 1.79 13.16
C TRP A 131 -3.04 1.86 11.70
N PHE A 132 -3.49 3.03 11.28
CA PHE A 132 -4.04 3.26 9.94
C PHE A 132 -3.15 4.20 9.15
N LEU A 133 -3.10 4.03 7.82
CA LEU A 133 -2.56 5.06 6.93
C LEU A 133 -3.25 6.40 7.24
N CYS A 134 -2.45 7.46 7.31
CA CYS A 134 -2.96 8.79 7.56
C CYS A 134 -2.19 9.86 6.78
N THR A 135 -2.88 10.97 6.49
CA THR A 135 -2.25 12.21 6.04
C THR A 135 -2.35 13.25 7.13
N SER A 136 -1.43 14.21 7.14
CA SER A 136 -1.59 15.38 8.01
C SER A 136 -2.68 16.31 7.47
N ALA A 137 -3.36 17.01 8.38
CA ALA A 137 -4.19 18.17 8.02
C ALA A 137 -3.35 19.27 7.33
N ARG A 138 -2.05 19.37 7.67
CA ARG A 138 -1.10 20.26 6.99
C ARG A 138 -0.72 19.69 5.63
N GLY A 139 -0.65 20.57 4.63
CA GLY A 139 -0.17 20.22 3.31
C GLY A 139 1.30 19.82 3.28
N HIS A 140 1.66 19.01 2.29
CA HIS A 140 3.02 18.60 1.97
C HIS A 140 3.75 17.88 3.12
N GLN A 141 3.02 17.13 3.94
CA GLN A 141 3.57 16.24 4.96
C GLN A 141 3.64 14.78 4.45
N PRO A 142 4.61 13.99 4.92
CA PRO A 142 4.70 12.57 4.59
C PRO A 142 3.40 11.82 4.96
N LEU A 143 3.07 10.82 4.15
CA LEU A 143 2.09 9.80 4.50
C LEU A 143 2.62 9.03 5.72
N GLY A 144 1.77 8.84 6.72
CA GLY A 144 2.17 8.25 8.00
C GLY A 144 1.19 7.20 8.50
N LEU A 145 1.32 6.88 9.79
CA LEU A 145 0.41 6.01 10.52
C LEU A 145 -0.16 6.76 11.73
N SER A 146 -1.44 6.57 12.02
CA SER A 146 -2.09 7.07 13.23
C SER A 146 -3.15 6.08 13.73
N GLN A 147 -3.41 6.08 15.03
CA GLN A 147 -4.41 5.20 15.65
C GLN A 147 -5.83 5.78 15.63
N HIS A 148 -5.93 7.11 15.63
CA HIS A 148 -7.22 7.80 15.73
C HIS A 148 -7.28 8.94 14.72
N PRO A 149 -8.45 9.15 14.09
CA PRO A 149 -8.69 10.40 13.40
C PRO A 149 -8.75 11.50 14.46
N ASP A 150 -7.95 12.52 14.28
CA ASP A 150 -7.98 13.76 15.06
C ASP A 150 -7.91 14.94 14.10
N ASP A 151 -7.97 16.17 14.62
CA ASP A 151 -7.93 17.39 13.80
C ASP A 151 -6.61 17.55 13.02
N THR A 152 -5.61 16.71 13.28
CA THR A 152 -4.28 16.74 12.67
C THR A 152 -3.97 15.56 11.74
N HIS A 153 -4.69 14.44 11.85
CA HIS A 153 -4.49 13.22 11.09
C HIS A 153 -5.79 12.71 10.45
N LEU A 154 -5.83 12.71 9.13
CA LEU A 154 -6.95 12.21 8.34
C LEU A 154 -6.68 10.75 7.93
N LEU A 155 -7.60 9.85 8.29
CA LEU A 155 -7.48 8.42 7.97
C LEU A 155 -8.29 8.01 6.74
N ASP A 156 -9.13 8.91 6.24
CA ASP A 156 -10.14 8.63 5.23
C ASP A 156 -9.65 9.05 3.84
N PHE A 157 -9.71 8.11 2.92
CA PHE A 157 -9.24 8.28 1.55
C PHE A 157 -10.33 7.94 0.53
N TYR A 158 -10.32 8.67 -0.58
CA TYR A 158 -10.89 8.17 -1.82
C TYR A 158 -9.90 7.21 -2.48
N PHE A 159 -10.40 6.13 -3.07
CA PHE A 159 -9.58 5.11 -3.72
C PHE A 159 -10.28 4.64 -5.00
N GLN A 160 -9.76 5.04 -6.16
CA GLN A 160 -10.44 4.91 -7.44
C GLN A 160 -9.56 4.28 -8.51
N LEU A 161 -10.13 3.37 -9.30
CA LEU A 161 -9.48 2.76 -10.47
C LEU A 161 -9.06 3.84 -11.48
N CYS A 162 -7.85 3.71 -12.03
CA CYS A 162 -7.37 4.53 -13.15
C CYS A 162 -7.96 4.09 -14.49
#